data_AF-A0A7X0NFY6-F1
#
_entry.id   AF-A0A7X0NFY6-F1
#
_cell.length_a   1.000
_cell.length_b   1.000
_cell.length_c   1.000
_cell.angle_alpha   90.00
_cell.angle_beta   90.00
_cell.angle_gamma   90.00
#
_symmetry.space_group_name_H-M   'P 1'
#
loop_
_entity.id
_entity.type
_entity.pdbx_description
1 polymer ?
#
loop_
_entity_poly.entity_id
_entity_poly.type
_entity_poly.pdbx_seq_one_letter_code
_entity_poly.pdbx_strand_id
1 'polypeptide(L)'
;MVNVLLVLALLNGFYSLFDATSALVIAVIIGTSLACLWVFKYHMKHQTLCQYQLDEQGQWRWVNKVGELESYQITENSRVAFYGCYLILQPCKSNNLNMPDAKEAAFNSSVKQQFIFKDSLNTQDYARLCRIIRHLNRQ
;
A
#
# COMPACT_ATOMS: atom_id res chain seq x y z
N MET A 1 13.66 69.05 -11.15
CA MET A 1 14.34 67.73 -11.02
C MET A 1 13.81 66.87 -9.88
N VAL A 2 13.50 67.42 -8.70
CA VAL A 2 13.04 66.64 -7.52
C VAL A 2 11.77 65.82 -7.78
N ASN A 3 10.78 66.36 -8.50
CA ASN A 3 9.53 65.64 -8.81
C ASN A 3 9.71 64.40 -9.71
N VAL A 4 10.69 64.40 -10.61
CA VAL A 4 10.92 63.28 -11.53
C VAL A 4 11.57 62.10 -10.79
N LEU A 5 12.53 62.40 -9.90
CA LEU A 5 13.17 61.40 -9.03
C LEU A 5 12.17 60.76 -8.05
N LEU A 6 11.24 61.56 -7.50
CA LEU A 6 10.18 61.06 -6.61
C LEU A 6 9.24 60.10 -7.35
N VAL A 7 8.80 60.47 -8.55
CA VAL A 7 7.91 59.62 -9.36
C VAL A 7 8.60 58.32 -9.78
N LEU A 8 9.88 58.37 -10.14
CA LEU A 8 10.67 57.17 -10.45
C LEU A 8 10.84 56.26 -9.22
N ALA A 9 11.09 56.82 -8.03
CA ALA A 9 11.20 56.04 -6.79
C ALA A 9 9.88 55.36 -6.41
N LEU A 10 8.75 56.04 -6.58
CA LEU A 10 7.41 55.49 -6.31
C LEU A 10 7.02 54.40 -7.31
N LEU A 11 7.31 54.59 -8.60
CA LEU A 11 7.11 53.56 -9.62
C LEU A 11 7.96 52.32 -9.32
N ASN A 12 9.25 52.50 -9.00
CA ASN A 12 10.14 51.37 -8.70
C ASN A 12 9.70 50.61 -7.43
N GLY A 13 9.25 51.34 -6.40
CA GLY A 13 8.66 50.75 -5.20
C GLY A 13 7.38 49.97 -5.48
N PHE A 14 6.51 50.48 -6.36
CA PHE A 14 5.27 49.82 -6.77
C PHE A 14 5.54 48.53 -7.56
N TYR A 15 6.49 48.56 -8.51
CA TYR A 15 6.89 47.36 -9.26
C TYR A 15 7.49 46.30 -8.34
N SER A 16 8.32 46.68 -7.37
CA SER A 16 8.92 45.73 -6.41
C SER A 16 7.87 45.08 -5.48
N LEU A 17 6.86 45.83 -5.04
CA LEU A 17 5.74 45.28 -4.26
C LEU A 17 4.85 44.34 -5.08
N PHE A 18 4.61 44.66 -6.35
CA PHE A 18 3.83 43.82 -7.26
C PHE A 18 4.57 42.51 -7.58
N ASP A 19 5.88 42.57 -7.75
CA ASP A 19 6.72 41.39 -8.00
C ASP A 19 6.76 40.47 -6.77
N ALA A 20 6.95 41.04 -5.56
CA ALA A 20 6.96 40.27 -4.32
C ALA A 20 5.61 39.59 -4.01
N THR A 21 4.49 40.28 -4.26
CA THR A 21 3.15 39.72 -4.03
C THR A 21 2.78 38.65 -5.05
N SER A 22 3.15 38.84 -6.33
CA SER A 22 2.93 37.83 -7.36
C SER A 22 3.76 36.57 -7.12
N ALA A 23 5.02 36.71 -6.69
CA ALA A 23 5.88 35.59 -6.31
C ALA A 23 5.30 34.77 -5.14
N LEU A 24 4.69 35.43 -4.14
CA LEU A 24 4.08 34.76 -2.99
C LEU A 24 2.84 33.95 -3.40
N VAL A 25 1.99 34.51 -4.26
CA VAL A 25 0.81 33.80 -4.79
C VAL A 25 1.23 32.55 -5.57
N ILE A 26 2.26 32.66 -6.42
CA ILE A 26 2.79 31.52 -7.17
C ILE A 26 3.33 30.44 -6.23
N ALA A 27 4.08 30.83 -5.19
CA ALA A 27 4.62 29.89 -4.20
C ALA A 27 3.52 29.13 -3.44
N VAL A 28 2.40 29.79 -3.08
CA VAL A 28 1.26 29.15 -2.42
C VAL A 28 0.55 28.16 -3.33
N ILE A 29 0.36 28.50 -4.61
CA ILE A 29 -0.27 27.59 -5.59
C ILE A 29 0.61 26.35 -5.81
N ILE A 30 1.92 26.54 -5.95
CA ILE A 30 2.87 25.42 -6.11
C ILE A 30 2.91 24.56 -4.84
N GLY A 31 2.97 25.17 -3.65
CA GLY A 31 2.98 24.45 -2.38
C GLY A 31 1.71 23.63 -2.15
N THR A 32 0.54 24.21 -2.43
CA THR A 32 -0.77 23.54 -2.26
C THR A 32 -0.98 22.42 -3.28
N SER A 33 -0.57 22.62 -4.54
CA SER A 33 -0.63 21.57 -5.57
C SER A 33 0.31 20.40 -5.25
N LEU A 34 1.53 20.66 -4.78
CA LEU A 34 2.46 19.61 -4.32
C LEU A 34 1.91 18.85 -3.11
N ALA A 35 1.36 19.57 -2.11
CA ALA A 35 0.75 18.93 -0.95
C ALA A 35 -0.45 18.04 -1.34
N CYS A 36 -1.28 18.52 -2.27
CA CYS A 36 -2.41 17.77 -2.81
C CYS A 36 -1.95 16.48 -3.50
N LEU A 37 -0.95 16.57 -4.39
CA LEU A 37 -0.37 15.40 -5.06
C LEU A 37 0.24 14.39 -4.07
N TRP A 38 0.83 14.86 -2.99
CA TRP A 38 1.40 14.01 -1.95
C TRP A 38 0.32 13.22 -1.19
N VAL A 39 -0.78 13.88 -0.83
CA VAL A 39 -1.95 13.24 -0.20
C VAL A 39 -2.59 12.22 -1.15
N PHE A 40 -2.78 12.56 -2.42
CA PHE A 40 -3.32 11.63 -3.41
C PHE A 40 -2.43 10.39 -3.58
N LYS A 41 -1.11 10.56 -3.66
CA LYS A 41 -0.16 9.44 -3.76
C LYS A 41 -0.18 8.57 -2.50
N TYR A 42 -0.33 9.17 -1.31
CA TYR A 42 -0.47 8.44 -0.06
C TYR A 42 -1.78 7.64 -0.02
N HIS A 43 -2.87 8.23 -0.50
CA HIS A 43 -4.19 7.59 -0.48
C HIS A 43 -4.34 6.48 -1.54
N MET A 44 -3.66 6.59 -2.68
CA MET A 44 -3.68 5.58 -3.75
C MET A 44 -2.81 4.35 -3.47
N LYS A 45 -2.15 4.26 -2.31
CA LYS A 45 -1.18 3.19 -2.04
C LYS A 45 -1.74 1.78 -1.86
N HIS A 46 -3.05 1.55 -1.85
CA HIS A 46 -3.54 0.21 -1.54
C HIS A 46 -4.75 -0.22 -2.34
N GLN A 47 -4.46 -1.01 -3.38
CA GLN A 47 -5.13 -2.26 -3.69
C GLN A 47 -4.20 -3.06 -4.62
N THR A 48 -3.27 -3.81 -4.05
CA THR A 48 -2.55 -4.84 -4.81
C THR A 48 -3.54 -5.94 -5.14
N LEU A 49 -3.96 -6.01 -6.40
CA LEU A 49 -4.75 -7.11 -6.91
C LEU A 49 -3.84 -8.33 -6.99
N CYS A 50 -3.81 -9.11 -5.92
CA CYS A 50 -3.09 -10.37 -5.88
C CYS A 50 -3.93 -11.42 -6.60
N GLN A 51 -3.44 -11.93 -7.73
CA GLN A 51 -4.04 -13.08 -8.38
C GLN A 51 -3.63 -14.34 -7.62
N TYR A 52 -4.63 -15.04 -7.11
CA TYR A 52 -4.45 -16.30 -6.41
C TYR A 52 -5.08 -17.41 -7.25
N GLN A 53 -4.36 -18.51 -7.40
CA GLN A 53 -4.92 -19.73 -7.97
C GLN A 53 -4.93 -20.80 -6.88
N LEU A 54 -6.13 -21.31 -6.62
CA LEU A 54 -6.35 -22.46 -5.75
C LEU A 54 -6.69 -23.66 -6.63
N ASP A 55 -5.87 -24.69 -6.54
CA ASP A 55 -6.05 -25.93 -7.29
C ASP A 55 -7.00 -26.90 -6.57
N GLU A 56 -7.53 -27.89 -7.29
CA GLU A 56 -8.45 -28.91 -6.73
C GLU A 56 -7.78 -29.74 -5.62
N GLN A 57 -6.45 -29.86 -5.64
CA GLN A 57 -5.66 -30.54 -4.62
C GLN A 57 -5.35 -29.65 -3.41
N GLY A 58 -5.95 -28.46 -3.33
CA GLY A 58 -5.75 -27.51 -2.23
C GLY A 58 -4.39 -26.81 -2.27
N GLN A 59 -3.76 -26.73 -3.44
CA GLN A 59 -2.53 -25.97 -3.64
C GLN A 59 -2.85 -24.50 -3.92
N TRP A 60 -2.31 -23.64 -3.08
CA TRP A 60 -2.34 -22.19 -3.24
C TRP A 60 -1.07 -21.73 -3.94
N ARG A 61 -1.19 -21.12 -5.12
CA ARG A 61 -0.07 -20.53 -5.86
C ARG A 61 -0.27 -19.05 -6.11
N TRP A 62 0.81 -18.27 -5.96
CA TRP A 62 0.82 -16.84 -6.26
C TRP A 62 2.22 -16.36 -6.65
N VAL A 63 2.27 -15.27 -7.41
CA VAL A 63 3.53 -14.63 -7.81
C VAL A 63 3.82 -13.49 -6.83
N ASN A 64 4.97 -13.55 -6.16
CA ASN A 64 5.44 -12.50 -5.25
C ASN A 64 5.77 -11.22 -6.06
N LYS A 65 5.90 -10.09 -5.38
CA LYS A 65 6.43 -8.81 -5.89
C LYS A 65 7.78 -8.93 -6.60
N VAL A 66 8.56 -9.97 -6.30
CA VAL A 66 9.86 -10.28 -6.92
C VAL A 66 9.70 -11.07 -8.23
N GLY A 67 8.50 -11.53 -8.56
CA GLY A 67 8.23 -12.37 -9.74
C GLY A 67 8.40 -13.87 -9.49
N GLU A 68 8.75 -14.27 -8.27
CA GLU A 68 8.90 -15.69 -7.90
C GLU A 68 7.55 -16.34 -7.60
N LEU A 69 7.35 -17.56 -8.11
CA LEU A 69 6.18 -18.37 -7.83
C LEU A 69 6.34 -19.02 -6.45
N GLU A 70 5.53 -18.58 -5.49
CA GLU A 70 5.43 -19.24 -4.21
C GLU A 70 4.24 -20.21 -4.21
N SER A 71 4.47 -21.42 -3.70
CA SER A 71 3.45 -22.45 -3.58
C SER A 71 3.27 -22.86 -2.12
N TYR A 72 2.02 -22.94 -1.70
CA TYR A 72 1.63 -23.38 -0.36
C TYR A 72 0.56 -24.46 -0.48
N GLN A 73 0.58 -25.41 0.43
CA GLN A 73 -0.44 -26.43 0.60
C GLN A 73 -1.38 -26.01 1.72
N ILE A 74 -2.68 -26.07 1.47
CA ILE A 74 -3.68 -25.93 2.54
C ILE A 74 -3.60 -27.16 3.44
N THR A 75 -3.50 -26.92 4.74
CA THR A 75 -3.47 -27.96 5.76
C THR A 75 -4.87 -28.29 6.26
N GLU A 76 -5.05 -29.50 6.78
CA GLU A 76 -6.30 -30.00 7.38
C GLU A 76 -6.77 -29.18 8.60
N ASN A 77 -5.87 -28.43 9.24
CA ASN A 77 -6.19 -27.57 10.37
C ASN A 77 -6.97 -26.30 9.96
N SER A 78 -7.14 -26.07 8.66
CA SER A 78 -7.97 -25.00 8.11
C SER A 78 -9.44 -25.21 8.50
N ARG A 79 -10.14 -24.12 8.83
CA ARG A 79 -11.51 -24.17 9.37
C ARG A 79 -12.45 -23.23 8.66
N VAL A 80 -13.67 -23.69 8.44
CA VAL A 80 -14.78 -22.84 8.01
C VAL A 80 -15.32 -22.07 9.22
N ALA A 81 -15.52 -20.77 9.05
CA ALA A 81 -16.16 -19.90 10.01
C ALA A 81 -17.47 -19.34 9.44
N PHE A 82 -18.30 -18.75 10.29
CA PHE A 82 -19.58 -18.18 9.85
C PHE A 82 -19.41 -17.13 8.72
N TYR A 83 -18.41 -16.25 8.86
CA TYR A 83 -18.12 -15.15 7.93
C TYR A 83 -17.13 -15.49 6.80
N GLY A 84 -16.59 -16.71 6.75
CA GLY A 84 -15.46 -17.00 5.86
C GLY A 84 -14.72 -18.29 6.20
N CYS A 85 -13.44 -18.37 5.86
CA CYS A 85 -12.58 -19.52 6.09
C CYS A 85 -11.22 -19.08 6.65
N TYR A 86 -10.76 -19.72 7.72
CA TYR A 86 -9.39 -19.66 8.19
C TYR A 86 -8.57 -20.73 7.48
N LEU A 87 -7.60 -20.30 6.69
CA LEU A 87 -6.71 -21.15 5.93
C LEU A 87 -5.35 -21.16 6.60
N ILE A 88 -4.87 -22.35 6.92
CA ILE A 88 -3.54 -22.59 7.47
C ILE A 88 -2.70 -23.19 6.35
N LEU A 89 -1.73 -22.41 5.89
CA LEU A 89 -0.93 -22.68 4.71
C LEU A 89 0.47 -23.13 5.13
N GLN A 90 0.89 -24.27 4.60
CA GLN A 90 2.24 -24.78 4.76
C GLN A 90 3.01 -24.59 3.44
N PRO A 91 4.24 -24.08 3.45
CA PRO A 91 5.05 -23.95 2.25
C PRO A 91 5.25 -25.33 1.59
N CYS A 92 5.01 -25.40 0.29
CA CYS A 92 5.46 -26.54 -0.50
C CYS A 92 6.98 -26.41 -0.62
N LYS A 93 7.73 -27.43 -0.18
CA LYS A 93 9.19 -27.44 -0.37
C LYS A 93 9.48 -27.35 -1.86
N SER A 94 10.08 -26.23 -2.28
CA SER A 94 10.65 -26.08 -3.61
C SER A 94 11.77 -27.13 -3.74
N ASN A 95 11.63 -28.05 -4.70
CA ASN A 95 12.60 -29.11 -5.00
C ASN A 95 13.94 -28.59 -5.59
N ASN A 96 14.29 -27.33 -5.37
CA ASN A 96 15.59 -26.79 -5.78
C ASN A 96 16.67 -27.20 -4.77
N LEU A 97 17.03 -28.48 -4.81
CA LEU A 97 18.01 -29.15 -3.94
C LEU A 97 19.49 -28.84 -4.27
N ASN A 98 19.80 -27.89 -5.16
CA ASN A 98 21.16 -27.68 -5.66
C ASN A 98 21.71 -26.26 -5.47
N MET A 99 21.46 -25.61 -4.33
CA MET A 99 22.18 -24.39 -3.97
C MET A 99 22.43 -24.35 -2.46
N PRO A 100 23.69 -24.26 -1.98
CA PRO A 100 24.01 -24.29 -0.56
C PRO A 100 23.41 -23.11 0.23
N ASP A 101 23.07 -22.01 -0.45
CA ASP A 101 22.45 -20.81 0.15
C ASP A 101 20.91 -20.88 0.24
N ALA A 102 20.26 -21.87 -0.38
CA ALA A 102 18.79 -22.02 -0.34
C ALA A 102 18.26 -22.59 0.99
N LYS A 103 19.14 -23.09 1.86
CA LYS A 103 18.76 -23.65 3.17
C LYS A 103 18.30 -22.58 4.15
N GLU A 104 18.81 -21.35 4.05
CA GLU A 104 18.41 -20.26 4.95
C GLU A 104 17.09 -19.60 4.53
N ALA A 105 16.80 -19.51 3.22
CA ALA A 105 15.51 -18.99 2.73
C ALA A 105 14.34 -19.96 2.99
N ALA A 106 14.59 -21.28 2.96
CA ALA A 106 13.57 -22.28 3.26
C ALA A 106 13.25 -22.40 4.75
N PHE A 107 14.19 -22.07 5.64
CA PHE A 107 14.02 -22.20 7.10
C PHE A 107 13.10 -21.15 7.73
N ASN A 108 12.82 -20.06 7.02
CA ASN A 108 11.90 -19.00 7.47
C ASN A 108 10.49 -19.10 6.86
N SER A 109 10.17 -20.20 6.19
CA SER A 109 8.84 -20.43 5.64
C SER A 109 7.87 -20.87 6.75
N SER A 110 7.58 -19.93 7.65
CA SER A 110 6.63 -20.13 8.74
C SER A 110 5.23 -20.43 8.18
N VAL A 111 4.50 -21.28 8.92
CA VAL A 111 3.10 -21.56 8.63
C VAL A 111 2.34 -20.25 8.55
N LYS A 112 1.68 -20.00 7.41
CA LYS A 112 0.99 -18.75 7.14
C LYS A 112 -0.50 -18.94 7.38
N GLN A 113 -1.08 -18.09 8.22
CA GLN A 113 -2.52 -18.07 8.45
C GLN A 113 -3.17 -16.95 7.64
N GLN A 114 -4.21 -17.27 6.89
CA GLN A 114 -5.00 -16.29 6.14
C GLN A 114 -6.49 -16.49 6.39
N PHE A 115 -7.27 -15.40 6.38
CA PHE A 115 -8.72 -15.46 6.47
C PHE A 115 -9.33 -14.97 5.16
N ILE A 116 -10.15 -15.81 4.54
CA ILE A 116 -10.92 -15.46 3.34
C ILE A 116 -12.36 -15.19 3.77
N PHE A 117 -12.89 -14.04 3.40
CA PHE A 117 -14.26 -13.64 3.67
C PHE A 117 -15.21 -14.24 2.63
N LYS A 118 -16.46 -14.50 3.00
CA LYS A 118 -17.52 -14.81 2.04
C LYS A 118 -17.83 -13.61 1.14
N ASP A 119 -18.16 -13.88 -0.13
CA ASP A 119 -18.46 -12.83 -1.12
C ASP A 119 -19.70 -11.98 -0.79
N SER A 120 -20.57 -12.45 0.09
CA SER A 120 -21.82 -11.77 0.46
C SER A 120 -21.68 -10.67 1.52
N LEU A 121 -20.45 -10.29 1.89
CA LEU A 121 -20.23 -9.31 2.96
C LEU A 121 -20.32 -7.87 2.46
N ASN A 122 -21.12 -7.07 3.15
CA ASN A 122 -21.18 -5.62 2.94
C ASN A 122 -19.81 -4.98 3.28
N THR A 123 -19.41 -3.95 2.52
CA THR A 123 -18.14 -3.22 2.71
C THR A 123 -17.96 -2.70 4.14
N GLN A 124 -19.03 -2.23 4.77
CA GLN A 124 -18.97 -1.72 6.14
C GLN A 124 -18.66 -2.84 7.15
N ASP A 125 -19.28 -4.00 6.99
CA ASP A 125 -19.08 -5.15 7.87
C ASP A 125 -17.72 -5.80 7.64
N TYR A 126 -17.26 -5.89 6.39
CA TYR A 126 -15.90 -6.26 6.05
C TYR A 126 -14.87 -5.39 6.78
N ALA A 127 -15.04 -4.06 6.75
CA ALA A 127 -14.13 -3.14 7.42
C ALA A 127 -14.15 -3.31 8.95
N ARG A 128 -15.33 -3.54 9.54
CA ARG A 128 -15.48 -3.82 10.98
C ARG A 128 -14.77 -5.12 11.38
N LEU A 129 -15.02 -6.21 10.64
CA LEU A 129 -14.40 -7.52 10.90
C LEU A 129 -12.88 -7.47 10.74
N CYS A 130 -12.38 -6.79 9.72
CA CYS A 130 -10.93 -6.60 9.53
C CYS A 130 -10.27 -5.90 10.73
N ARG A 131 -10.95 -4.90 11.33
CA ARG A 131 -10.43 -4.22 12.53
C ARG A 131 -10.40 -5.16 13.73
N ILE A 132 -11.44 -5.95 13.93
CA ILE A 132 -11.54 -6.91 15.05
C ILE A 132 -10.46 -7.98 14.94
N ILE A 133 -10.31 -8.62 13.77
CA ILE A 133 -9.30 -9.66 13.53
C ILE A 133 -7.89 -9.11 13.77
N ARG A 134 -7.60 -7.88 13.31
CA ARG A 134 -6.31 -7.22 13.56
C ARG A 134 -6.05 -6.96 15.04
N HIS A 135 -7.08 -6.68 15.84
CA HIS A 135 -6.92 -6.52 17.28
C HIS A 135 -6.63 -7.85 17.97
N LEU A 136 -7.32 -8.92 17.58
CA LEU A 136 -7.11 -10.25 18.16
C LEU A 136 -5.71 -10.80 17.87
N ASN A 137 -5.18 -10.58 16.66
CA ASN A 137 -3.83 -11.06 16.29
C ASN A 137 -2.68 -10.28 16.95
N ARG A 138 -2.95 -9.20 17.68
CA ARG A 138 -1.92 -8.40 18.37
C ARG A 138 -1.79 -8.75 19.86
N GLN A 139 -2.70 -9.55 20.40
CA GLN A 139 -2.66 -10.05 21.77
C GLN A 139 -1.81 -11.32 21.82
#